data_AF-A7NH90-F1
#
_entry.id   AF-A7NH90-F1
#
_cell.length_a   1.000
_cell.length_b   1.000
_cell.length_c   1.000
_cell.angle_alpha   90.00
_cell.angle_beta   90.00
_cell.angle_gamma   90.00
#
_symmetry.space_group_name_H-M   'P 1'
#
loop_
_entity.id
_entity.type
_entity.pdbx_description
1 polymer ?
#
loop_
_entity_poly.entity_id
_entity_poly.type
_entity_poly.pdbx_seq_one_letter_code
_entity_poly.pdbx_strand_id
1 'polypeptide(L)'
;MTLHVDDVFASFDRDHALERLAGGNETEVYWTDDRRYVVKLKYDLGGDLSQALRWARLMRDVAEHYAACLGEWHTIPNYFIVARGSDGRIYPLTVQPFLPDAQPLDALDYQALTPEQRALVALQLSDILCRARAFYRATGSMPDLYGRSAGSHDERERMKALDRLPQRLWSFLVERTLLRSHNLMLLRDPEMRIVLIDYDPVRRGRLYRLVYFAARCMLLLRDFAALAWLRRSARRDRVRAAQTLAPHASVSASDPS
;
A
#
# COMPACT_ATOMS: atom_id res chain seq x y z
N MET A 1 22.06 2.22 -11.81
CA MET A 1 21.34 0.97 -11.49
C MET A 1 22.37 -0.13 -11.33
N THR A 2 22.17 -1.04 -10.40
CA THR A 2 23.15 -2.09 -10.05
C THR A 2 22.55 -3.44 -10.40
N LEU A 3 23.21 -4.17 -11.30
CA LEU A 3 22.86 -5.55 -11.63
C LEU A 3 23.20 -6.47 -10.46
N HIS A 4 22.31 -7.39 -10.10
CA HIS A 4 22.57 -8.41 -9.09
C HIS A 4 22.50 -9.79 -9.73
N VAL A 5 23.57 -10.57 -9.56
CA VAL A 5 23.70 -11.91 -10.13
C VAL A 5 23.61 -12.93 -9.00
N ASP A 6 22.66 -13.86 -9.11
CA ASP A 6 22.47 -14.97 -8.16
C ASP A 6 21.65 -16.09 -8.83
N ASP A 7 21.99 -17.35 -8.56
CA ASP A 7 21.28 -18.52 -9.13
C ASP A 7 19.78 -18.55 -8.79
N VAL A 8 19.36 -17.82 -7.76
CA VAL A 8 17.96 -17.63 -7.40
C VAL A 8 17.13 -17.04 -8.56
N PHE A 9 17.77 -16.36 -9.51
CA PHE A 9 17.13 -15.75 -10.68
C PHE A 9 17.14 -16.61 -11.94
N ALA A 10 17.70 -17.82 -11.91
CA ALA A 10 17.82 -18.70 -13.09
C ALA A 10 16.49 -19.04 -13.78
N SER A 11 15.36 -18.87 -13.08
CA SER A 11 14.01 -19.07 -13.62
C SER A 11 13.43 -17.85 -14.35
N PHE A 12 14.06 -16.69 -14.22
CA PHE A 12 13.63 -15.43 -14.86
C PHE A 12 14.59 -14.99 -15.95
N ASP A 13 15.89 -15.17 -15.72
CA ASP A 13 16.93 -14.69 -16.61
C ASP A 13 17.99 -15.77 -16.85
N ARG A 14 18.45 -15.89 -18.09
CA ARG A 14 19.52 -16.82 -18.48
C ARG A 14 20.87 -16.42 -17.91
N ASP A 15 21.09 -15.12 -17.73
CA ASP A 15 22.32 -14.59 -17.15
C ASP A 15 22.26 -14.56 -15.62
N HIS A 16 21.17 -15.07 -15.03
CA HIS A 16 20.91 -15.12 -13.59
C HIS A 16 20.99 -13.73 -12.95
N ALA A 17 20.71 -12.70 -13.73
CA ALA A 17 20.94 -11.32 -13.40
C ALA A 17 19.62 -10.55 -13.44
N LEU A 18 19.36 -9.75 -12.42
CA LEU A 18 18.25 -8.80 -12.41
C LEU A 18 18.75 -7.44 -11.92
N GLU A 19 18.18 -6.35 -12.41
CA GLU A 19 18.55 -5.03 -11.88
C GLU A 19 17.82 -4.77 -10.55
N ARG A 20 18.58 -4.26 -9.58
CA ARG A 20 18.07 -3.90 -8.26
C ARG A 20 17.26 -2.61 -8.33
N LEU A 21 16.00 -2.69 -7.92
CA LEU A 21 15.07 -1.55 -7.82
C LEU A 21 15.13 -0.89 -6.43
N ALA A 22 14.97 -1.69 -5.38
CA ALA A 22 14.91 -1.22 -4.00
C ALA A 22 15.24 -2.37 -3.03
N GLY A 23 15.45 -2.06 -1.76
CA GLY A 23 15.58 -3.11 -0.76
C GLY A 23 16.10 -2.64 0.60
N GLY A 24 16.06 -3.55 1.56
CA GLY A 24 16.62 -3.43 2.90
C GLY A 24 16.62 -4.79 3.60
N ASN A 25 16.92 -4.81 4.91
CA ASN A 25 17.21 -6.04 5.70
C ASN A 25 16.37 -7.30 5.45
N GLU A 26 15.10 -7.19 5.08
CA GLU A 26 14.18 -8.34 5.00
C GLU A 26 13.72 -8.66 3.58
N THR A 27 13.75 -7.71 2.65
CA THR A 27 13.26 -7.88 1.29
C THR A 27 14.08 -7.02 0.34
N GLU A 28 14.69 -7.66 -0.66
CA GLU A 28 15.25 -6.99 -1.83
C GLU A 28 14.26 -7.10 -3.00
N VAL A 29 14.22 -6.07 -3.84
CA VAL A 29 13.27 -5.93 -4.94
C VAL A 29 14.05 -5.66 -6.22
N TYR A 30 13.77 -6.48 -7.23
CA TYR A 30 14.42 -6.49 -8.53
C TYR A 30 13.37 -6.37 -9.64
N TRP A 31 13.76 -5.94 -10.83
CA TRP A 31 12.93 -6.10 -12.03
C TRP A 31 13.60 -7.01 -13.05
N THR A 32 12.80 -7.60 -13.93
CA THR A 32 13.30 -8.31 -15.11
C THR A 32 13.81 -7.33 -16.16
N ASP A 33 14.77 -7.76 -16.98
CA ASP A 33 15.38 -6.95 -18.04
C ASP A 33 14.35 -6.44 -19.05
N ASP A 34 13.35 -7.27 -19.35
CA ASP A 34 12.22 -6.92 -20.22
C ASP A 34 11.16 -6.01 -19.53
N ARG A 35 11.38 -5.67 -18.26
CA ARG A 35 10.50 -4.86 -17.40
C ARG A 35 9.05 -5.35 -17.38
N ARG A 36 8.83 -6.66 -17.49
CA ARG A 36 7.50 -7.25 -17.33
C ARG A 36 7.16 -7.57 -15.88
N TYR A 37 8.16 -7.87 -15.06
CA TYR A 37 7.94 -8.32 -13.70
C TYR A 37 8.84 -7.62 -12.68
N VAL A 38 8.33 -7.57 -11.45
CA VAL A 38 9.07 -7.25 -10.24
C VAL A 38 9.22 -8.52 -9.42
N VAL A 39 10.44 -8.83 -9.02
CA VAL A 39 10.79 -9.99 -8.21
C VAL A 39 11.22 -9.52 -6.83
N LYS A 40 10.54 -10.00 -5.79
CA LYS A 40 10.87 -9.73 -4.38
C LYS A 40 11.50 -10.97 -3.76
N LEU A 41 12.69 -10.80 -3.21
CA LEU A 41 13.47 -11.85 -2.56
C LEU A 41 13.62 -11.54 -1.08
N LYS A 42 13.23 -12.51 -0.24
CA LYS A 42 13.34 -12.46 1.22
C LYS A 42 14.47 -13.36 1.71
N TYR A 43 15.68 -12.82 1.83
CA TYR A 43 16.86 -13.60 2.19
C TYR A 43 16.75 -14.28 3.57
N ASP A 44 16.03 -13.68 4.50
CA ASP A 44 15.84 -14.23 5.84
C ASP A 44 14.89 -15.44 5.88
N LEU A 45 14.21 -15.75 4.76
CA LEU A 45 13.37 -16.93 4.59
C LEU A 45 14.08 -18.11 3.90
N GLY A 46 15.37 -17.97 3.57
CA GLY A 46 16.15 -19.04 2.95
C GLY A 46 16.26 -20.27 3.86
N GLY A 47 16.15 -21.47 3.29
CA GLY A 47 16.26 -22.70 4.06
C GLY A 47 16.26 -23.94 3.17
N ASP A 48 15.75 -25.05 3.71
CA ASP A 48 15.49 -26.25 2.93
C ASP A 48 14.21 -26.09 2.06
N LEU A 49 14.00 -27.03 1.13
CA LEU A 49 12.85 -27.01 0.22
C LEU A 49 11.51 -27.00 0.97
N SER A 50 11.41 -27.77 2.06
CA SER A 50 10.17 -27.87 2.83
C SER A 50 9.84 -26.55 3.52
N GLN A 51 10.85 -25.86 4.06
CA GLN A 51 10.71 -24.53 4.65
C GLN A 51 10.28 -23.50 3.60
N ALA A 52 10.97 -23.45 2.46
CA ALA A 52 10.65 -22.52 1.38
C ALA A 52 9.23 -22.73 0.84
N LEU A 53 8.80 -23.97 0.64
CA LEU A 53 7.45 -24.30 0.20
C LEU A 53 6.38 -23.90 1.23
N ARG A 54 6.64 -24.08 2.54
CA ARG A 54 5.72 -23.60 3.59
C ARG A 54 5.58 -22.08 3.56
N TRP A 55 6.68 -21.35 3.40
CA TRP A 55 6.65 -19.90 3.29
C TRP A 55 5.92 -19.42 2.03
N ALA A 56 6.22 -20.01 0.88
CA ALA A 56 5.53 -19.67 -0.38
C ALA A 56 4.02 -19.90 -0.29
N ARG A 57 3.58 -21.01 0.32
CA ARG A 57 2.15 -21.28 0.57
C ARG A 57 1.53 -20.24 1.50
N LEU A 58 2.15 -19.96 2.64
CA LEU A 58 1.65 -18.94 3.57
C LEU A 58 1.51 -17.57 2.91
N MET A 59 2.52 -17.16 2.15
CA MET A 59 2.52 -15.87 1.45
C MET A 59 1.42 -15.82 0.39
N ARG A 60 1.24 -16.90 -0.37
CA ARG A 60 0.13 -17.05 -1.32
C ARG A 60 -1.21 -16.94 -0.64
N ASP A 61 -1.45 -17.73 0.40
CA ASP A 61 -2.73 -17.75 1.11
C ASP A 61 -3.05 -16.34 1.65
N VAL A 62 -2.06 -15.63 2.21
CA VAL A 62 -2.26 -14.26 2.70
C VAL A 62 -2.54 -13.27 1.57
N ALA A 63 -1.81 -13.36 0.46
CA ALA A 63 -2.05 -12.51 -0.71
C ALA A 63 -3.46 -12.72 -1.29
N GLU A 64 -3.92 -13.98 -1.38
CA GLU A 64 -5.27 -14.32 -1.82
C GLU A 64 -6.35 -13.75 -0.88
N HIS A 65 -6.16 -13.87 0.44
CA HIS A 65 -7.09 -13.28 1.42
C HIS A 65 -7.17 -11.75 1.30
N TYR A 66 -6.02 -11.08 1.12
CA TYR A 66 -5.99 -9.63 0.97
C TYR A 66 -6.53 -9.17 -0.39
N ALA A 67 -6.31 -9.93 -1.46
CA ALA A 67 -6.95 -9.71 -2.76
C ALA A 67 -8.47 -9.87 -2.67
N ALA A 68 -8.98 -10.92 -2.03
CA ALA A 68 -10.41 -11.10 -1.80
C ALA A 68 -11.01 -9.98 -0.94
N CYS A 69 -10.27 -9.50 0.06
CA CYS A 69 -10.67 -8.38 0.91
C CYS A 69 -10.84 -7.08 0.10
N LEU A 70 -9.79 -6.66 -0.61
CA LEU A 70 -9.74 -5.35 -1.26
C LEU A 70 -10.41 -5.35 -2.65
N GLY A 71 -10.51 -6.52 -3.28
CA GLY A 71 -10.99 -6.69 -4.65
C GLY A 71 -9.90 -6.48 -5.69
N GLU A 72 -10.13 -7.02 -6.88
CA GLU A 72 -9.21 -6.97 -8.03
C GLU A 72 -8.92 -5.54 -8.51
N TRP A 73 -9.82 -4.60 -8.23
CA TRP A 73 -9.63 -3.19 -8.56
C TRP A 73 -8.50 -2.53 -7.76
N HIS A 74 -8.26 -3.01 -6.53
CA HIS A 74 -7.32 -2.44 -5.58
C HIS A 74 -6.12 -3.34 -5.29
N THR A 75 -5.93 -4.37 -6.11
CA THR A 75 -4.85 -5.34 -5.95
C THR A 75 -4.20 -5.71 -7.27
N ILE A 76 -3.02 -6.30 -7.18
CA ILE A 76 -2.28 -6.84 -8.32
C ILE A 76 -2.04 -8.34 -8.12
N PRO A 77 -1.94 -9.11 -9.20
CA PRO A 77 -1.61 -10.53 -9.10
C PRO A 77 -0.23 -10.72 -8.46
N ASN A 78 -0.15 -11.72 -7.59
CA ASN A 78 1.08 -12.15 -6.95
C ASN A 78 1.29 -13.62 -7.27
N TYR A 79 2.43 -13.93 -7.87
CA TYR A 79 2.87 -15.30 -8.10
C TYR A 79 4.00 -15.63 -7.14
N PHE A 80 4.09 -16.89 -6.75
CA PHE A 80 5.08 -17.36 -5.77
C PHE A 80 5.82 -18.53 -6.37
N ILE A 81 7.15 -18.42 -6.39
CA ILE A 81 8.03 -19.51 -6.80
C ILE A 81 9.05 -19.77 -5.70
N VAL A 82 9.69 -20.94 -5.75
CA VAL A 82 10.85 -21.24 -4.92
C VAL A 82 12.04 -21.50 -5.82
N ALA A 83 13.18 -20.90 -5.49
CA ALA A 83 14.40 -21.03 -6.28
C ALA A 83 15.60 -21.27 -5.35
N ARG A 84 16.61 -21.97 -5.87
CA ARG A 84 17.86 -22.20 -5.15
C ARG A 84 18.81 -21.04 -5.45
N GLY A 85 19.35 -20.42 -4.40
CA GLY A 85 20.38 -19.40 -4.54
C GLY A 85 21.78 -20.00 -4.66
N SER A 86 22.75 -19.16 -4.99
CA SER A 86 24.16 -19.58 -5.16
C SER A 86 24.80 -20.11 -3.86
N ASP A 87 24.23 -19.79 -2.71
CA ASP A 87 24.64 -20.33 -1.41
C ASP A 87 24.05 -21.73 -1.10
N GLY A 88 23.32 -22.31 -2.05
CA GLY A 88 22.70 -23.63 -1.94
C GLY A 88 21.38 -23.67 -1.16
N ARG A 89 20.96 -22.56 -0.53
CA ARG A 89 19.68 -22.45 0.17
C ARG A 89 18.55 -22.22 -0.83
N ILE A 90 17.33 -22.55 -0.42
CA ILE A 90 16.13 -22.37 -1.23
C ILE A 90 15.30 -21.22 -0.65
N TYR A 91 14.91 -20.30 -1.51
CA TYR A 91 14.23 -19.06 -1.17
C TYR A 91 12.83 -19.00 -1.79
N PRO A 92 11.81 -18.56 -1.05
CA PRO A 92 10.56 -18.12 -1.65
C PRO A 92 10.75 -16.76 -2.32
N LEU A 93 10.25 -16.64 -3.54
CA LEU A 93 10.21 -15.40 -4.32
C LEU A 93 8.76 -15.00 -4.58
N THR A 94 8.50 -13.70 -4.53
CA THR A 94 7.23 -13.12 -5.00
C THR A 94 7.46 -12.44 -6.33
N VAL A 95 6.62 -12.75 -7.31
CA VAL A 95 6.64 -12.18 -8.65
C VAL A 95 5.36 -11.39 -8.85
N GLN A 96 5.51 -10.13 -9.21
CA GLN A 96 4.41 -9.21 -9.46
C GLN A 96 4.57 -8.63 -10.87
N PRO A 97 3.47 -8.22 -11.53
CA PRO A 97 3.60 -7.44 -12.76
C PRO A 97 4.34 -6.15 -12.45
N PHE A 98 5.26 -5.77 -13.34
CA PHE A 98 5.82 -4.43 -13.31
C PHE A 98 4.73 -3.44 -13.70
N LEU A 99 4.61 -2.39 -12.90
CA LEU A 99 3.61 -1.35 -13.10
C LEU A 99 4.33 -0.10 -13.61
N PRO A 100 4.39 0.13 -14.94
CA PRO A 100 5.01 1.32 -15.48
C PRO A 100 4.29 2.55 -14.94
N ASP A 101 5.07 3.57 -14.59
CA ASP A 101 4.57 4.88 -14.13
C ASP A 101 3.71 4.86 -12.86
N ALA A 102 3.69 3.74 -12.13
CA ALA A 102 3.05 3.66 -10.82
C ALA A 102 3.77 4.57 -9.83
N GLN A 103 3.01 5.45 -9.18
CA GLN A 103 3.54 6.38 -8.19
C GLN A 103 3.04 6.03 -6.80
N PRO A 104 3.91 5.88 -5.79
CA PRO A 104 3.44 5.69 -4.43
C PRO A 104 2.72 6.96 -3.96
N LEU A 105 1.70 6.81 -3.12
CA LEU A 105 0.88 7.94 -2.68
C LEU A 105 1.70 9.00 -1.93
N ASP A 106 2.76 8.59 -1.23
CA ASP A 106 3.65 9.50 -0.52
C ASP A 106 4.43 10.47 -1.42
N ALA A 107 4.75 10.04 -2.64
CA ALA A 107 5.45 10.81 -3.66
C ALA A 107 4.51 11.57 -4.60
N LEU A 108 3.20 11.41 -4.45
CA LEU A 108 2.22 12.04 -5.32
C LEU A 108 2.10 13.54 -5.01
N ASP A 109 2.23 14.38 -6.04
CA ASP A 109 1.86 15.79 -5.95
C ASP A 109 0.34 15.95 -6.08
N TYR A 110 -0.33 16.04 -4.94
CA TYR A 110 -1.77 16.26 -4.86
C TYR A 110 -2.23 17.63 -5.39
N GLN A 111 -1.35 18.62 -5.46
CA GLN A 111 -1.69 19.94 -6.02
C GLN A 111 -1.75 19.89 -7.54
N ALA A 112 -0.90 19.07 -8.17
CA ALA A 112 -0.92 18.84 -9.61
C ALA A 112 -2.14 18.05 -10.11
N LEU A 113 -2.89 17.39 -9.22
CA LEU A 113 -4.13 16.69 -9.59
C LEU A 113 -5.27 17.67 -9.87
N THR A 114 -6.17 17.32 -10.80
CA THR A 114 -7.42 18.06 -10.98
C THR A 114 -8.38 17.82 -9.80
N PRO A 115 -9.39 18.68 -9.58
CA PRO A 115 -10.42 18.44 -8.56
C PRO A 115 -11.12 17.08 -8.70
N GLU A 116 -11.37 16.63 -9.93
CA GLU A 116 -12.02 15.36 -10.24
C GLU A 116 -11.11 14.17 -9.88
N GLN A 117 -9.83 14.26 -10.23
CA GLN A 117 -8.83 13.25 -9.87
C GLN A 117 -8.67 13.13 -8.36
N ARG A 118 -8.61 14.25 -7.63
CA ARG A 118 -8.59 14.25 -6.16
C ARG A 118 -9.84 13.60 -5.57
N ALA A 119 -11.02 13.89 -6.14
CA ALA A 119 -12.27 13.28 -5.71
C ALA A 119 -12.27 11.76 -5.95
N LEU A 120 -11.75 11.31 -7.09
CA LEU A 120 -11.61 9.90 -7.43
C LEU A 120 -10.64 9.19 -6.47
N VAL A 121 -9.47 9.77 -6.21
CA VAL A 121 -8.51 9.26 -5.21
C VAL A 121 -9.18 9.12 -3.84
N ALA A 122 -9.90 10.15 -3.38
CA ALA A 122 -10.62 10.10 -2.11
C ALA A 122 -11.73 9.04 -2.08
N LEU A 123 -12.40 8.78 -3.20
CA LEU A 123 -13.41 7.73 -3.33
C LEU A 123 -12.77 6.35 -3.18
N GLN A 124 -11.70 6.07 -3.93
CA GLN A 124 -10.99 4.80 -3.90
C GLN A 124 -10.39 4.51 -2.53
N LEU A 125 -9.74 5.51 -1.91
CA LEU A 125 -9.21 5.37 -0.56
C LEU A 125 -10.30 5.06 0.46
N SER A 126 -11.49 5.64 0.31
CA SER A 126 -12.61 5.34 1.19
C SER A 126 -13.11 3.90 1.02
N ASP A 127 -13.15 3.37 -0.22
CA ASP A 127 -13.54 1.99 -0.48
C ASP A 127 -12.53 0.99 0.12
N ILE A 128 -11.23 1.23 -0.12
CA ILE A 128 -10.13 0.46 0.48
C ILE A 128 -10.27 0.41 2.01
N LEU A 129 -10.48 1.56 2.65
CA LEU A 129 -10.66 1.64 4.10
C LEU A 129 -11.91 0.86 4.56
N CYS A 130 -13.03 0.97 3.84
CA CYS A 130 -14.27 0.25 4.17
C CYS A 130 -14.06 -1.26 4.16
N ARG A 131 -13.44 -1.75 3.10
CA ARG A 131 -13.13 -3.18 2.91
C ARG A 131 -12.16 -3.69 3.95
N ALA A 132 -11.03 -2.99 4.16
CA ALA A 132 -10.03 -3.38 5.15
C ALA A 132 -10.61 -3.41 6.59
N ARG A 133 -11.50 -2.46 6.93
CA ARG A 133 -12.18 -2.46 8.24
C ARG A 133 -13.14 -3.64 8.38
N ALA A 134 -13.94 -3.92 7.36
CA ALA A 134 -14.86 -5.06 7.38
C ALA A 134 -14.09 -6.38 7.54
N PHE A 135 -13.00 -6.54 6.81
CA PHE A 135 -12.13 -7.70 6.90
C PHE A 135 -11.47 -7.85 8.28
N TYR A 136 -11.02 -6.75 8.89
CA TYR A 136 -10.51 -6.77 10.26
C TYR A 136 -11.56 -7.21 11.28
N ARG A 137 -12.79 -6.73 11.15
CA ARG A 137 -13.89 -7.16 12.04
C ARG A 137 -14.18 -8.65 11.92
N ALA A 138 -14.04 -9.22 10.72
CA ALA A 138 -14.30 -10.63 10.46
C ALA A 138 -13.15 -11.55 10.89
N THR A 139 -11.89 -11.12 10.71
CA THR A 139 -10.72 -12.02 10.81
C THR A 139 -9.71 -11.65 11.89
N GLY A 140 -9.77 -10.42 12.43
CA GLY A 140 -8.72 -9.87 13.28
C GLY A 140 -7.40 -9.59 12.56
N SER A 141 -7.37 -9.66 11.22
CA SER A 141 -6.22 -9.38 10.35
C SER A 141 -6.54 -8.25 9.39
N MET A 142 -5.52 -7.63 8.78
CA MET A 142 -5.73 -6.62 7.72
C MET A 142 -4.50 -6.45 6.83
N PRO A 143 -4.68 -6.02 5.56
CA PRO A 143 -3.57 -5.66 4.68
C PRO A 143 -2.76 -4.46 5.21
N ASP A 144 -1.50 -4.36 4.80
CA ASP A 144 -0.66 -3.20 5.10
C ASP A 144 -0.89 -2.03 4.14
N LEU A 145 -1.79 -1.14 4.53
CA LEU A 145 -2.14 0.02 3.73
C LEU A 145 -1.19 1.21 3.85
N TYR A 146 -0.30 1.25 4.84
CA TYR A 146 0.47 2.47 5.16
C TYR A 146 1.92 2.37 4.72
N GLY A 147 2.54 1.19 4.86
CA GLY A 147 3.94 0.98 4.53
C GLY A 147 4.90 1.92 5.27
N ARG A 148 6.19 1.83 4.94
CA ARG A 148 7.21 2.80 5.35
C ARG A 148 8.33 2.80 4.32
N SER A 149 8.85 3.97 3.96
CA SER A 149 10.13 4.08 3.26
C SER A 149 11.22 3.38 4.07
N ALA A 150 12.11 2.70 3.37
CA ALA A 150 13.28 2.11 3.98
C ALA A 150 14.27 3.20 4.40
N GLY A 151 14.06 3.81 5.56
CA GLY A 151 15.11 4.52 6.28
C GLY A 151 16.30 3.57 6.52
N SER A 152 17.50 4.14 6.56
CA SER A 152 18.76 3.40 6.73
C SER A 152 18.73 2.48 7.95
N HIS A 153 19.56 1.43 7.93
CA HIS A 153 19.68 0.46 9.03
C HIS A 153 19.83 1.15 10.40
N ASP A 154 20.69 2.17 10.46
CA ASP A 154 21.00 2.90 11.68
C ASP A 154 19.82 3.76 12.16
N GLU A 155 19.04 4.31 11.24
CA GLU A 155 17.83 5.06 11.56
C GLU A 155 16.75 4.13 12.14
N ARG A 156 16.64 2.90 11.64
CA ARG A 156 15.71 1.89 12.16
C ARG A 156 16.13 1.36 13.52
N GLU A 157 17.42 1.09 13.73
CA GLU A 157 17.98 0.68 15.03
C GLU A 157 17.83 1.78 16.09
N ARG A 158 18.16 3.04 15.76
CA ARG A 158 17.96 4.19 16.66
C ARG A 158 16.48 4.40 17.02
N MET A 159 15.56 4.05 16.13
CA MET A 159 14.12 4.09 16.41
C MET A 159 13.61 2.86 17.18
N LYS A 160 14.39 1.81 17.44
CA LYS A 160 13.95 0.70 18.30
C LYS A 160 14.03 1.02 19.79
N ALA A 161 14.77 2.07 20.16
CA ALA A 161 14.97 2.48 21.54
C ALA A 161 13.64 2.87 22.24
N LEU A 162 13.49 2.44 23.50
CA LEU A 162 12.25 2.58 24.29
C LEU A 162 11.93 4.04 24.62
N ASP A 163 12.94 4.88 24.79
CA ASP A 163 12.83 6.32 25.01
C ASP A 163 12.16 7.07 23.84
N ARG A 164 12.23 6.51 22.62
CA ARG A 164 11.58 7.07 21.43
C ARG A 164 10.17 6.55 21.19
N LEU A 165 9.63 5.68 22.05
CA LEU A 165 8.25 5.19 21.95
C LEU A 165 7.20 6.31 21.78
N PRO A 166 7.24 7.43 22.52
CA PRO A 166 6.26 8.50 22.37
C PRO A 166 6.33 9.15 20.98
N GLN A 167 7.55 9.44 20.50
CA GLN A 167 7.78 10.00 19.17
C GLN A 167 7.38 9.03 18.06
N ARG A 168 7.60 7.72 18.25
CA ARG A 168 7.14 6.69 17.32
C ARG A 168 5.64 6.58 17.28
N LEU A 169 4.97 6.61 18.43
CA LEU A 169 3.52 6.59 18.52
C LEU A 169 2.94 7.84 17.88
N TRP A 170 3.53 9.01 18.10
CA TRP A 170 3.11 10.26 17.47
C TRP A 170 3.31 10.25 15.95
N SER A 171 4.50 9.94 15.46
CA SER A 171 4.78 9.79 14.02
C SER A 171 3.84 8.76 13.38
N PHE A 172 3.61 7.64 14.06
CA PHE A 172 2.68 6.62 13.60
C PHE A 172 1.23 7.11 13.55
N LEU A 173 0.76 7.83 14.57
CA LEU A 173 -0.62 8.31 14.69
C LEU A 173 -0.91 9.59 13.92
N VAL A 174 0.10 10.38 13.54
CA VAL A 174 -0.09 11.70 12.92
C VAL A 174 0.51 11.77 11.52
N GLU A 175 1.74 11.29 11.32
CA GLU A 175 2.44 11.44 10.04
C GLU A 175 2.07 10.34 9.04
N ARG A 176 1.76 9.13 9.53
CA ARG A 176 1.36 8.01 8.67
C ARG A 176 -0.09 8.09 8.26
N THR A 177 -0.40 8.98 7.33
CA THR A 177 -1.70 9.04 6.67
C THR A 177 -1.74 8.09 5.48
N LEU A 178 -2.93 7.63 5.11
CA LEU A 178 -3.11 6.83 3.90
C LEU A 178 -2.63 7.56 2.63
N LEU A 179 -2.72 8.90 2.62
CA LEU A 179 -2.18 9.77 1.56
C LEU A 179 -0.65 9.81 1.52
N ARG A 180 0.03 9.27 2.52
CA ARG A 180 1.49 9.11 2.57
C ARG A 180 1.90 7.65 2.54
N SER A 181 1.04 6.80 1.97
CA SER A 181 1.31 5.38 1.86
C SER A 181 2.37 5.07 0.82
N HIS A 182 3.30 4.19 1.18
CA HIS A 182 4.29 3.63 0.27
C HIS A 182 3.84 2.29 -0.33
N ASN A 183 2.85 1.65 0.30
CA ASN A 183 2.33 0.35 -0.13
C ASN A 183 1.14 0.50 -1.09
N LEU A 184 0.56 1.70 -1.17
CA LEU A 184 -0.47 2.04 -2.15
C LEU A 184 0.17 2.83 -3.29
N MET A 185 -0.05 2.34 -4.51
CA MET A 185 0.44 2.95 -5.73
C MET A 185 -0.74 3.49 -6.53
N LEU A 186 -0.63 4.71 -7.04
CA LEU A 186 -1.53 5.27 -8.03
C LEU A 186 -1.05 4.88 -9.43
N LEU A 187 -1.89 4.15 -10.14
CA LEU A 187 -1.79 3.93 -11.58
C LEU A 187 -2.62 5.00 -12.28
N ARG A 188 -2.13 5.51 -13.42
CA ARG A 188 -2.85 6.49 -14.25
C ARG A 188 -3.45 5.85 -15.50
N ASP A 189 -2.73 4.88 -16.07
CA ASP A 189 -3.12 4.17 -17.29
C ASP A 189 -3.39 2.68 -17.02
N PRO A 190 -4.33 2.04 -17.73
CA PRO A 190 -5.31 2.64 -18.64
C PRO A 190 -6.42 3.42 -17.92
N GLU A 191 -6.58 3.18 -16.62
CA GLU A 191 -7.53 3.89 -15.77
C GLU A 191 -6.90 4.25 -14.43
N MET A 192 -7.27 5.42 -13.90
CA MET A 192 -6.71 5.91 -12.65
C MET A 192 -7.19 5.04 -11.48
N ARG A 193 -6.31 4.19 -10.94
CA ARG A 193 -6.63 3.29 -9.83
C ARG A 193 -5.53 3.18 -8.78
N ILE A 194 -5.93 2.97 -7.53
CA ILE A 194 -5.04 2.79 -6.40
C ILE A 194 -4.95 1.30 -6.08
N VAL A 195 -3.75 0.75 -6.13
CA VAL A 195 -3.48 -0.66 -5.88
C VAL A 195 -2.52 -0.87 -4.71
N LEU A 196 -2.76 -1.93 -3.93
CA LEU A 196 -1.82 -2.42 -2.93
C LEU A 196 -0.71 -3.23 -3.62
N ILE A 197 0.54 -2.99 -3.23
CA ILE A 197 1.69 -3.73 -3.79
C ILE A 197 2.38 -4.65 -2.79
N ASP A 198 2.06 -4.56 -1.50
CA ASP A 198 2.70 -5.35 -0.44
C ASP A 198 1.68 -6.18 0.34
N TYR A 199 1.91 -7.49 0.35
CA TYR A 199 1.02 -8.52 0.87
C TYR A 199 1.69 -9.33 1.98
N ASP A 200 2.80 -8.84 2.53
CA ASP A 200 3.64 -9.62 3.42
C ASP A 200 2.92 -10.06 4.70
N PRO A 201 3.02 -11.34 5.08
CA PRO A 201 2.45 -11.83 6.32
C PRO A 201 3.21 -11.24 7.52
N VAL A 202 2.48 -10.89 8.58
CA VAL A 202 3.10 -10.53 9.86
C VAL A 202 3.62 -11.81 10.54
N ARG A 203 4.95 -11.99 10.52
CA ARG A 203 5.63 -13.22 10.97
C ARG A 203 5.79 -13.36 12.49
N ARG A 204 5.36 -12.37 13.27
CA ARG A 204 5.51 -12.34 14.75
C ARG A 204 4.39 -13.12 15.46
N GLY A 205 4.59 -13.40 16.75
CA GLY A 205 3.65 -14.14 17.60
C GLY A 205 2.26 -13.49 17.70
N ARG A 206 1.28 -14.26 18.19
CA ARG A 206 -0.14 -13.87 18.24
C ARG A 206 -0.40 -12.55 18.96
N LEU A 207 0.24 -12.33 20.12
CA LEU A 207 0.08 -11.08 20.88
C LEU A 207 0.57 -9.87 20.08
N TYR A 208 1.73 -10.00 19.41
CA TYR A 208 2.25 -8.94 18.56
C TYR A 208 1.27 -8.64 17.42
N ARG A 209 0.76 -9.68 16.74
CA ARG A 209 -0.21 -9.52 15.65
C ARG A 209 -1.48 -8.81 16.13
N LEU A 210 -2.00 -9.15 17.29
CA LEU A 210 -3.16 -8.51 17.88
C LEU A 210 -2.92 -7.01 18.09
N VAL A 211 -1.83 -6.66 18.78
CA VAL A 211 -1.47 -5.25 19.04
C VAL A 211 -1.22 -4.50 17.72
N TYR A 212 -0.52 -5.12 16.79
CA TYR A 212 -0.20 -4.57 15.49
C TYR A 212 -1.44 -4.23 14.66
N PHE A 213 -2.38 -5.18 14.52
CA PHE A 213 -3.60 -4.95 13.77
C PHE A 213 -4.57 -4.02 14.50
N ALA A 214 -4.60 -4.04 15.84
CA ALA A 214 -5.36 -3.06 16.61
C ALA A 214 -4.85 -1.62 16.39
N ALA A 215 -3.53 -1.43 16.42
CA ALA A 215 -2.92 -0.12 16.15
C ALA A 215 -3.24 0.37 14.73
N ARG A 216 -3.23 -0.52 13.74
CA ARG A 216 -3.63 -0.17 12.36
C ARG A 216 -5.10 0.14 12.22
N CYS A 217 -5.96 -0.55 12.96
CA CYS A 217 -7.38 -0.24 13.00
C CYS A 217 -7.61 1.20 13.51
N MET A 218 -6.84 1.65 14.50
CA MET A 218 -6.90 3.03 14.98
C MET A 218 -6.50 4.05 13.88
N LEU A 219 -5.46 3.77 13.09
CA LEU A 219 -5.10 4.61 11.94
C LEU A 219 -6.23 4.66 10.91
N LEU A 220 -6.82 3.50 10.62
CA LEU A 220 -7.93 3.35 9.69
C LEU A 220 -9.12 4.22 10.14
N LEU A 221 -9.47 4.20 11.42
CA LEU A 221 -10.53 5.03 11.99
C LEU A 221 -10.21 6.52 11.92
N ARG A 222 -8.97 6.93 12.17
CA ARG A 222 -8.51 8.32 12.02
C ARG A 222 -8.72 8.80 10.58
N ASP A 223 -8.27 8.03 9.59
CA ASP A 223 -8.37 8.43 8.19
C ASP A 223 -9.81 8.43 7.68
N PHE A 224 -10.64 7.52 8.19
CA PHE A 224 -12.08 7.60 7.99
C PHE A 224 -12.68 8.91 8.50
N ALA A 225 -12.33 9.32 9.72
CA ALA A 225 -12.83 10.55 10.31
C ALA A 225 -12.38 11.77 9.50
N ALA A 226 -11.11 11.80 9.07
CA ALA A 226 -10.56 12.86 8.23
C ALA A 226 -11.29 12.97 6.88
N LEU A 227 -11.49 11.85 6.17
CA LEU A 227 -12.20 11.84 4.89
C LEU A 227 -13.68 12.23 5.05
N ALA A 228 -14.34 11.76 6.11
CA ALA A 228 -15.72 12.11 6.41
C ALA A 228 -15.89 13.59 6.77
N TRP A 229 -14.88 14.20 7.40
CA TRP A 229 -14.86 15.63 7.68
C TRP A 229 -14.67 16.45 6.40
N LEU A 230 -13.69 16.10 5.56
CA LEU A 230 -13.43 16.76 4.28
C LEU A 230 -14.66 16.73 3.35
N ARG A 231 -15.34 15.58 3.26
CA ARG A 231 -16.59 15.45 2.47
C ARG A 231 -17.72 16.34 2.98
N ARG A 232 -17.85 16.50 4.30
CA ARG A 232 -18.85 17.39 4.91
C ARG A 232 -18.55 18.86 4.64
N SER A 233 -17.29 19.27 4.74
CA SER A 233 -16.86 20.64 4.43
C SER A 233 -17.10 20.99 2.96
N ALA A 234 -16.67 20.14 2.03
CA ALA A 234 -16.91 20.35 0.60
C ALA A 234 -18.39 20.45 0.22
N ARG A 235 -19.27 19.67 0.88
CA ARG A 235 -20.72 19.77 0.68
C ARG A 235 -21.28 21.10 1.18
N ARG A 236 -20.81 21.61 2.33
CA ARG A 236 -21.22 22.91 2.87
C ARG A 236 -20.78 24.06 1.95
N ASP A 237 -19.57 23.99 1.41
CA ASP A 237 -19.05 25.03 0.51
C ASP A 237 -19.81 25.06 -0.82
N ARG A 238 -20.18 23.89 -1.37
CA ARG A 238 -21.07 23.82 -2.55
C ARG A 238 -22.46 24.40 -2.30
N VAL A 239 -23.06 24.11 -1.14
CA VAL A 239 -24.38 24.67 -0.77
C VAL A 239 -24.29 26.19 -0.61
N ARG A 240 -23.24 26.71 0.03
CA ARG A 240 -23.01 28.16 0.14
C ARG A 240 -22.77 28.81 -1.21
N ALA A 241 -21.95 28.22 -2.08
CA ALA A 241 -21.71 28.72 -3.43
C ALA A 241 -23.00 28.75 -4.27
N ALA A 242 -23.83 27.70 -4.20
CA ALA A 242 -25.12 27.65 -4.88
C ALA A 242 -26.12 28.70 -4.35
N GLN A 243 -26.08 29.01 -3.04
CA GLN A 243 -26.88 30.09 -2.44
C GLN A 243 -26.37 31.48 -2.82
N THR A 244 -25.07 31.63 -3.10
CA THR A 244 -24.46 32.91 -3.52
C THR A 244 -24.65 33.18 -5.01
N LEU A 245 -24.84 32.12 -5.81
CA LEU A 245 -25.10 32.19 -7.26
C LEU A 245 -26.58 32.23 -7.63
N ALA A 246 -27.50 32.17 -6.68
CA ALA A 246 -28.92 32.46 -6.93
C ALA A 246 -29.11 33.99 -6.91
N PRO A 247 -29.27 34.67 -8.06
CA PRO A 247 -29.57 36.09 -8.04
C PRO A 247 -31.00 36.28 -7.53
N HIS A 248 -31.21 37.41 -6.85
CA HIS A 248 -32.52 37.98 -6.54
C HIS A 248 -33.45 37.93 -7.77
N ALA A 249 -34.25 36.87 -7.90
CA ALA A 249 -35.47 36.89 -8.69
C ALA A 249 -36.54 37.57 -7.84
N SER A 250 -36.49 38.90 -7.79
CA SER A 250 -37.53 39.71 -7.15
C SER A 250 -37.71 41.03 -7.88
N VAL A 251 -38.45 41.01 -9.00
CA VAL A 251 -39.19 42.14 -9.63
C VAL A 251 -40.17 41.44 -10.58
N SER A 252 -41.47 41.70 -10.71
CA SER A 252 -42.44 42.68 -10.22
C SER A 252 -43.81 42.06 -10.56
N ALA A 253 -44.76 42.04 -9.64
CA ALA A 253 -46.18 41.99 -10.01
C ALA A 253 -46.84 43.21 -9.37
N SER A 254 -46.73 44.33 -10.07
CA SER A 254 -47.60 45.49 -9.90
C SER A 254 -49.05 45.07 -10.09
N ASP A 255 -49.85 45.25 -9.04
CA ASP A 255 -51.31 45.40 -9.15
C ASP A 255 -51.66 46.44 -10.22
N PRO A 256 -52.77 46.20 -10.94
CA PRO A 256 -53.73 47.27 -11.02
C PRO A 256 -55.17 46.79 -10.78
N SER A 257 -55.80 47.48 -9.82
CA SER A 257 -57.20 47.94 -9.77
C SER A 257 -58.32 46.91 -9.62
#